data_AF-A0ABD1DJ10-F1
#
_entry.id   AF-A0ABD1DJ10-F1
#
_cell.length_a   1.000
_cell.length_b   1.000
_cell.length_c   1.000
_cell.angle_alpha   90.00
_cell.angle_beta   90.00
_cell.angle_gamma   90.00
#
_symmetry.space_group_name_H-M   'P 1'
#
loop_
_entity.id
_entity.type
_entity.pdbx_description
1 polymer ?
#
loop_
_entity_poly.entity_id
_entity_poly.type
_entity_poly.pdbx_seq_one_letter_code
_entity_poly.pdbx_strand_id
1 'polypeptide(L)'
;ASRRVDDLFEDLRDGHNLLSLLEVLSGEHLPREKGKMRFHMLQNAQMALDFLRYKKIKLVNIRAEDIVDGNPKLTLGLIWTIILHFQRVDFPGTQVPVTPNRGIPTSVDDLNTVLDRPMKPCKCGGNND
;
A
#
# COMPACT_ATOMS: atom_id res chain seq x y z
N ALA A 1 -20.00 -12.08 -8.38
CA ALA A 1 -20.21 -13.23 -7.47
C ALA A 1 -19.49 -12.95 -6.17
N SER A 2 -20.17 -13.06 -5.02
CA SER A 2 -19.52 -12.94 -3.72
C SER A 2 -18.63 -14.17 -3.52
N ARG A 3 -17.30 -13.99 -3.56
CA ARG A 3 -16.36 -15.06 -3.20
C ARG A 3 -16.15 -14.98 -1.69
N ARG A 4 -16.49 -16.06 -1.00
CA ARG A 4 -16.30 -16.19 0.44
C ARG A 4 -15.00 -16.94 0.70
N VAL A 5 -14.22 -16.43 1.65
CA VAL A 5 -13.01 -17.07 2.17
C VAL A 5 -13.36 -17.56 3.58
N ASP A 6 -13.19 -18.85 3.80
CA ASP A 6 -13.41 -19.53 5.07
C ASP A 6 -12.09 -19.71 5.82
N ASP A 7 -11.05 -20.17 5.12
CA ASP A 7 -9.69 -20.28 5.65
C ASP A 7 -8.74 -19.53 4.72
N LEU A 8 -8.17 -18.44 5.24
CA LEU A 8 -7.24 -17.59 4.51
C LEU A 8 -6.02 -18.35 3.99
N PHE A 9 -5.55 -19.37 4.72
CA PHE A 9 -4.32 -20.07 4.38
C PHE A 9 -4.52 -21.16 3.34
N GLU A 10 -5.75 -21.65 3.19
CA GLU A 10 -6.11 -22.64 2.19
C GLU A 10 -6.72 -21.99 0.94
N ASP A 11 -7.65 -21.05 1.13
CA ASP A 11 -8.43 -20.47 0.04
C ASP A 11 -7.63 -19.49 -0.82
N LEU A 12 -6.45 -19.05 -0.38
CA LEU A 12 -5.56 -18.20 -1.15
C LEU A 12 -4.53 -18.98 -1.98
N ARG A 13 -4.36 -20.28 -1.74
CA ARG A 13 -3.28 -21.09 -2.32
C ARG A 13 -3.38 -21.23 -3.83
N ASP A 14 -4.59 -21.18 -4.38
CA ASP A 14 -4.82 -21.27 -5.82
C ASP A 14 -4.49 -19.97 -6.59
N GLY A 15 -4.28 -18.87 -5.85
CA GLY A 15 -4.03 -17.53 -6.37
C GLY A 15 -5.25 -16.84 -6.97
N HIS A 16 -6.39 -17.53 -7.16
CA HIS A 16 -7.56 -16.96 -7.80
C HIS A 16 -8.24 -15.91 -6.93
N ASN A 17 -8.31 -16.15 -5.63
CA ASN A 17 -8.87 -15.20 -4.67
C ASN A 17 -8.00 -13.96 -4.50
N LEU A 18 -6.67 -14.11 -4.52
CA LEU A 18 -5.75 -12.98 -4.57
C LEU A 18 -5.97 -12.11 -5.81
N LEU A 19 -6.00 -12.73 -6.99
CA LEU A 19 -6.25 -11.99 -8.24
C LEU A 19 -7.60 -11.28 -8.22
N SER A 20 -8.66 -11.91 -7.68
CA SER A 20 -9.97 -11.26 -7.54
C SER A 20 -9.96 -10.08 -6.59
N LEU A 21 -9.25 -10.20 -5.47
CA LEU A 21 -9.09 -9.10 -4.53
C LEU A 21 -8.39 -7.91 -5.21
N LEU A 22 -7.30 -8.18 -5.95
CA LEU A 22 -6.55 -7.13 -6.63
C LEU A 22 -7.35 -6.48 -7.76
N GLU A 23 -8.13 -7.24 -8.52
CA GLU A 23 -9.03 -6.69 -9.55
C GLU A 23 -10.07 -5.75 -8.94
N VAL A 24 -10.71 -6.14 -7.83
CA VAL A 24 -11.73 -5.33 -7.17
C VAL A 24 -11.14 -4.06 -6.56
N LEU A 25 -9.97 -4.16 -5.93
CA LEU A 25 -9.32 -3.01 -5.28
C LEU A 25 -8.72 -2.03 -6.30
N SER A 26 -8.19 -2.53 -7.42
CA SER A 26 -7.55 -1.68 -8.44
C SER A 26 -8.49 -1.22 -9.55
N GLY A 27 -9.61 -1.92 -9.77
CA GLY A 27 -10.49 -1.71 -10.92
C GLY A 27 -9.93 -2.22 -12.25
N GLU A 28 -8.77 -2.90 -12.25
CA GLU A 28 -8.14 -3.45 -13.45
C GLU A 28 -8.41 -4.94 -13.59
N HIS A 29 -8.50 -5.43 -14.83
CA HIS A 29 -8.69 -6.86 -15.10
C HIS A 29 -7.35 -7.60 -15.17
N LEU A 30 -7.21 -8.70 -14.42
CA LEU A 30 -5.97 -9.48 -14.37
C LEU A 30 -6.10 -10.80 -15.12
N PRO A 31 -5.04 -11.25 -15.83
CA PRO A 31 -5.01 -12.57 -16.44
C PRO A 31 -5.03 -13.66 -15.38
N ARG A 32 -5.63 -14.81 -15.73
CA ARG A 32 -5.81 -15.96 -14.83
C ARG A 32 -5.48 -17.24 -15.58
N GLU A 33 -4.54 -17.99 -15.05
CA GLU A 33 -4.22 -19.33 -15.53
C GLU A 33 -5.31 -20.30 -15.08
N LYS A 34 -5.79 -21.11 -16.04
CA LYS A 34 -6.83 -22.11 -15.80
C LYS A 34 -6.16 -23.46 -15.56
N GLY A 35 -6.38 -24.04 -14.39
CA GLY A 35 -5.93 -25.39 -14.09
C GLY A 35 -5.78 -25.61 -12.59
N LYS A 36 -5.74 -26.88 -12.18
CA LYS A 36 -5.68 -27.29 -10.76
C LYS A 36 -4.30 -27.81 -10.34
N MET A 37 -3.34 -27.86 -11.26
CA MET A 37 -1.99 -28.29 -10.93
C MET A 37 -1.27 -27.20 -10.16
N ARG A 38 -0.34 -27.60 -9.28
CA ARG A 38 0.52 -26.69 -8.50
C ARG A 38 1.21 -25.64 -9.39
N PHE A 39 1.59 -26.00 -10.62
CA PHE A 39 2.16 -25.05 -11.58
C PHE A 39 1.21 -23.88 -11.88
N HIS A 40 -0.07 -24.14 -12.15
CA HIS A 40 -1.05 -23.08 -12.41
C HIS A 40 -1.30 -22.22 -11.17
N MET A 41 -1.33 -22.83 -9.99
CA MET A 41 -1.46 -22.10 -8.71
C MET A 41 -0.29 -21.15 -8.51
N LEU A 42 0.94 -21.63 -8.74
CA LEU A 42 2.16 -20.82 -8.67
C LEU A 42 2.13 -19.67 -9.67
N GLN A 43 1.70 -19.91 -10.91
CA GLN A 43 1.57 -18.86 -11.92
C GLN A 43 0.54 -17.80 -11.49
N ASN A 44 -0.63 -18.21 -11.00
CA ASN A 44 -1.66 -17.28 -10.50
C ASN A 44 -1.16 -16.44 -9.32
N ALA A 45 -0.50 -17.07 -8.34
CA ALA A 45 0.10 -16.37 -7.23
C ALA A 45 1.21 -15.41 -7.71
N GLN A 46 2.07 -15.85 -8.62
CA GLN A 46 3.16 -15.04 -9.17
C GLN A 46 2.62 -13.80 -9.91
N MET A 47 1.59 -13.95 -10.74
CA MET A 47 0.93 -12.82 -11.40
C MET A 47 0.38 -11.80 -10.40
N ALA A 48 -0.22 -12.25 -9.30
CA ALA A 48 -0.69 -11.37 -8.24
C ALA A 48 0.47 -10.59 -7.60
N LEU A 49 1.60 -11.25 -7.29
CA LEU A 49 2.78 -10.60 -6.72
C LEU A 49 3.41 -9.60 -7.70
N ASP A 50 3.47 -9.93 -8.99
CA ASP A 50 4.03 -9.05 -10.02
C ASP A 50 3.16 -7.81 -10.24
N PHE A 51 1.84 -7.96 -10.18
CA PHE A 51 0.93 -6.82 -10.19
C PHE A 51 1.17 -5.87 -9.02
N LEU A 52 1.39 -6.40 -7.81
CA LEU A 52 1.71 -5.59 -6.63
C LEU A 52 3.03 -4.83 -6.81
N ARG A 53 4.05 -5.49 -7.37
CA ARG A 53 5.35 -4.84 -7.70
C ARG A 53 5.19 -3.76 -8.75
N TYR A 54 4.35 -4.00 -9.77
CA TYR A 54 4.02 -3.01 -10.80
C TYR A 54 3.37 -1.76 -10.20
N LYS A 55 2.44 -1.95 -9.24
CA LYS A 55 1.82 -0.88 -8.43
C LYS A 55 2.77 -0.24 -7.38
N LYS A 56 4.07 -0.54 -7.42
CA LYS A 56 5.11 -0.03 -6.51
C LYS A 56 4.91 -0.41 -5.03
N ILE A 57 4.22 -1.52 -4.78
CA ILE A 57 4.05 -2.07 -3.44
C ILE A 57 5.29 -2.91 -3.10
N LYS A 58 5.94 -2.60 -1.98
CA LYS A 58 7.15 -3.30 -1.52
C LYS A 58 6.77 -4.60 -0.83
N LEU A 59 7.05 -5.73 -1.48
CA LEU A 59 6.88 -7.06 -0.91
C LEU A 59 8.16 -7.47 -0.19
N VAL A 60 8.09 -7.70 1.13
CA VAL A 60 9.27 -8.08 1.93
C VAL A 60 9.40 -9.59 1.94
N ASN A 61 10.28 -10.12 1.07
CA ASN A 61 10.67 -11.53 1.06
C ASN A 61 9.49 -12.51 0.96
N ILE A 62 8.45 -12.15 0.18
CA ILE A 62 7.31 -13.01 -0.11
C ILE A 62 7.49 -13.57 -1.52
N ARG A 63 7.40 -14.90 -1.66
CA ARG A 63 7.44 -15.59 -2.94
C ARG A 63 6.09 -16.25 -3.25
N ALA A 64 5.89 -16.64 -4.51
CA ALA A 64 4.67 -17.32 -4.92
C ALA A 64 4.52 -18.70 -4.25
N GLU A 65 5.63 -19.41 -4.03
CA GLU A 65 5.63 -20.71 -3.37
C GLU A 65 5.12 -20.63 -1.94
N ASP A 66 5.48 -19.57 -1.20
CA ASP A 66 5.04 -19.37 0.17
C ASP A 66 3.51 -19.25 0.29
N ILE A 67 2.87 -18.70 -0.75
CA ILE A 67 1.42 -18.54 -0.81
C ILE A 67 0.76 -19.87 -1.19
N VAL A 68 1.30 -20.58 -2.20
CA VAL A 68 0.76 -21.88 -2.64
C VAL A 68 0.95 -22.96 -1.58
N ASP A 69 2.02 -22.90 -0.79
CA ASP A 69 2.25 -23.80 0.34
C ASP A 69 1.46 -23.39 1.60
N GLY A 70 0.76 -22.24 1.57
CA GLY A 70 -0.12 -21.80 2.65
C GLY A 70 0.62 -21.32 3.90
N ASN A 71 1.82 -20.73 3.76
CA ASN A 71 2.59 -20.26 4.91
C ASN A 71 1.83 -19.14 5.64
N PRO A 72 1.38 -19.35 6.89
CA PRO A 72 0.47 -18.40 7.55
C PRO A 72 1.10 -17.03 7.76
N LYS A 73 2.37 -16.99 8.14
CA LYS A 73 3.09 -15.74 8.45
C LYS A 73 3.27 -14.88 7.19
N LEU A 74 3.67 -15.51 6.08
CA LEU A 74 3.92 -14.80 4.83
C LEU A 74 2.61 -14.42 4.13
N THR A 75 1.59 -15.28 4.19
CA THR A 75 0.25 -15.00 3.66
C THR A 75 -0.40 -13.83 4.39
N LEU A 76 -0.34 -13.79 5.74
CA LEU A 76 -0.81 -12.63 6.50
C LEU A 76 -0.03 -11.37 6.18
N GLY A 77 1.30 -11.48 6.06
CA GLY A 77 2.15 -10.35 5.66
C GLY A 77 1.77 -9.77 4.30
N LEU A 78 1.40 -10.63 3.35
CA LEU A 78 0.91 -10.23 2.03
C LEU A 78 -0.42 -9.49 2.12
N ILE A 79 -1.42 -10.07 2.79
CA ILE A 79 -2.75 -9.46 2.94
C ILE A 79 -2.67 -8.13 3.69
N TRP A 80 -1.90 -8.08 4.76
CA TRP A 80 -1.62 -6.85 5.50
C TRP A 80 -1.03 -5.76 4.59
N THR A 81 -0.07 -6.13 3.74
CA THR A 81 0.56 -5.21 2.80
C THR A 81 -0.45 -4.66 1.78
N ILE A 82 -1.36 -5.51 1.29
CA ILE A 82 -2.45 -5.09 0.38
C ILE A 82 -3.37 -4.10 1.08
N ILE A 83 -3.89 -4.46 2.26
CA ILE A 83 -4.81 -3.60 3.05
C ILE A 83 -4.18 -2.23 3.30
N LEU A 84 -2.94 -2.21 3.80
CA LEU A 84 -2.22 -0.99 4.13
C LEU A 84 -1.95 -0.08 2.92
N HIS A 85 -1.85 -0.63 1.72
CA HIS A 85 -1.63 0.16 0.52
C HIS A 85 -2.93 0.86 0.10
N PHE A 86 -4.01 0.09 -0.07
CA PHE A 86 -5.27 0.63 -0.59
C PHE A 86 -5.95 1.58 0.40
N GLN A 87 -5.93 1.28 1.71
CA GLN A 87 -6.47 2.20 2.71
C GLN A 87 -5.75 3.56 2.76
N ARG A 88 -4.44 3.60 2.44
CA ARG A 88 -3.69 4.87 2.37
C ARG A 88 -3.97 5.65 1.09
N VAL A 89 -4.30 4.96 0.00
CA VAL A 89 -4.67 5.60 -1.27
C VAL A 89 -6.06 6.24 -1.17
N ASP A 90 -6.99 5.59 -0.47
CA ASP A 90 -8.37 6.08 -0.28
C ASP A 90 -8.47 7.30 0.66
N PHE A 91 -7.45 7.57 1.48
CA PHE A 91 -7.37 8.78 2.32
C PHE A 91 -6.22 9.70 1.88
N PRO A 92 -6.36 10.43 0.75
CA PRO A 92 -5.33 11.35 0.27
C PRO A 92 -5.12 12.60 1.17
N GLY A 93 -5.75 12.67 2.34
CA GLY A 93 -5.68 13.80 3.28
C GLY A 93 -4.42 13.88 4.16
N THR A 94 -3.43 12.98 4.04
CA THR A 94 -2.23 13.05 4.91
C THR A 94 -0.96 12.49 4.27
N GLN A 95 -0.69 12.82 3.00
CA GLN A 95 0.70 12.79 2.53
C GLN A 95 1.33 14.15 2.83
N VAL A 96 1.68 14.38 4.11
CA VAL A 96 2.72 15.37 4.40
C VAL A 96 4.00 14.86 3.73
N PRO A 97 4.66 15.67 2.87
CA PRO A 97 5.96 15.30 2.34
C PRO A 97 6.88 15.07 3.54
N VAL A 98 7.32 13.83 3.74
CA VAL A 98 8.34 13.53 4.74
C VAL A 98 9.63 14.12 4.21
N THR A 99 9.90 15.38 4.55
CA THR A 99 11.21 15.99 4.32
C THR A 99 12.20 15.29 5.25
N PRO A 100 13.30 14.72 4.72
CA PRO A 100 14.34 14.19 5.59
C PRO A 100 15.04 15.41 6.21
N ASN A 101 14.85 15.60 7.52
CA ASN A 101 15.42 16.66 8.36
C ASN A 101 14.91 18.10 8.13
N ARG A 102 13.92 18.48 8.94
CA ARG A 102 13.99 19.74 9.69
C ARG A 102 13.74 19.43 11.16
N GLY A 103 14.66 19.90 12.02
CA GLY A 103 14.77 19.53 13.42
C GLY A 103 13.44 19.57 14.17
N ILE A 104 13.14 18.46 14.82
CA ILE A 104 12.09 18.37 15.83
C ILE A 104 12.62 19.13 17.06
N PRO A 105 11.92 20.17 17.56
CA PRO A 105 12.28 20.80 18.83
C PRO A 105 11.96 19.81 19.95
N THR A 106 12.96 19.46 20.77
CA THR A 106 12.85 18.46 21.85
C THR A 106 12.43 19.08 23.20
N SER A 107 12.00 20.34 23.24
CA SER A 107 11.55 21.01 24.46
C SER A 107 10.26 21.80 24.24
N VAL A 108 9.43 21.84 25.29
CA VAL A 108 8.19 22.63 25.38
C VAL A 108 8.44 24.15 25.35
N ASP A 109 9.68 24.59 25.58
CA ASP A 109 10.06 26.01 25.59
C ASP A 109 10.05 26.66 24.20
N ASP A 110 10.17 25.87 23.12
CA ASP A 110 10.23 26.37 21.74
C ASP A 110 8.87 26.78 21.17
N LEU A 111 7.75 26.33 21.76
CA LEU A 111 6.41 26.61 21.24
C LEU A 111 5.98 28.06 21.49
N ASN A 112 6.47 28.68 22.57
CA ASN A 112 6.10 30.05 22.95
C ASN A 112 6.75 31.11 22.04
N THR A 113 7.84 30.79 21.35
CA THR A 113 8.56 31.74 20.48
C THR A 113 7.90 31.94 19.11
N VAL A 114 6.90 31.11 18.75
CA VAL A 114 6.19 31.20 17.47
C VAL A 114 4.98 32.13 17.56
N LEU A 115 4.33 32.20 18.72
CA LEU A 115 3.09 32.98 18.90
C LEU A 115 3.34 34.48 19.16
N ASP A 116 4.55 34.89 19.52
CA ASP A 116 4.89 36.29 19.84
C ASP A 116 5.54 37.08 18.69
N ARG A 117 5.59 36.55 17.46
CA ARG A 117 6.19 37.31 16.35
C ARG A 117 5.20 38.38 15.86
N PRO A 118 5.53 39.68 15.99
CA PRO A 118 4.66 40.73 15.45
C PRO A 118 4.58 40.59 13.93
N MET A 119 3.35 40.58 13.40
CA MET A 119 3.10 40.63 11.95
C MET A 119 3.82 41.85 11.35
N LYS A 120 4.76 41.59 10.43
CA LYS A 120 5.37 42.67 9.63
C LYS A 120 4.34 43.18 8.62
N PRO A 121 4.15 44.50 8.49
CA PRO A 121 3.21 45.03 7.51
C PRO A 121 3.73 44.77 6.08
N CYS A 122 2.85 44.25 5.23
CA CYS A 122 3.11 44.03 3.81
C CYS A 122 3.35 45.37 3.10
N LYS A 123 4.52 45.56 2.50
CA LYS A 123 4.76 46.66 1.55
C LYS A 123 4.19 46.25 0.19
N CYS A 124 3.14 46.93 -0.28
CA CYS A 124 2.77 46.93 -1.69
C CYS A 124 3.78 47.82 -2.44
N GLY A 125 4.71 47.19 -3.17
CA GLY A 125 5.56 47.88 -4.12
C GLY A 125 4.77 48.16 -5.39
N GLY A 126 4.32 49.41 -5.56
CA GLY A 126 3.95 49.94 -6.86
C GLY A 126 5.19 50.47 -7.54
N ASN A 127 5.51 49.93 -8.71
CA ASN A 127 6.37 50.53 -9.72
C ASN A 127 5.86 50.05 -11.07
N ASN A 128 5.31 50.97 -11.87
CA ASN A 128 5.36 51.00 -13.33
C ASN A 128 4.92 52.42 -13.73
N ASP A 129 5.91 53.18 -14.20
CA ASP A 129 5.91 54.38 -15.06
C ASP A 129 4.90 55.53 -14.83
#